data_AF-A0A800IJW8-F1
#
_entry.id   AF-A0A800IJW8-F1
#
_cell.length_a   1.000
_cell.length_b   1.000
_cell.length_c   1.000
_cell.angle_alpha   90.00
_cell.angle_beta   90.00
_cell.angle_gamma   90.00
#
_symmetry.space_group_name_H-M   'P 1'
#
loop_
_entity.id
_entity.type
_entity.pdbx_description
1 polymer ?
#
loop_
_entity_poly.entity_id
_entity_poly.type
_entity_poly.pdbx_seq_one_letter_code
_entity_poly.pdbx_strand_id
1 'polypeptide(L)' 'MSTRKKLFITGAAGLVGSALRRYLRDRYDMRLMFHRTIPDDLAPDNEIVVSDLSNFEGMVEAGAGVDV' A
#
# COMPACT_ATOMS: atom_id res chain seq x y z
N MET A 1 18.10 13.14 9.06
CA MET A 1 17.00 13.24 8.06
C MET A 1 15.84 12.46 8.64
N SER A 2 14.65 13.06 8.78
CA SER A 2 13.47 12.28 9.14
C SER A 2 13.12 11.43 7.93
N THR A 3 13.33 10.12 8.00
CA THR A 3 12.85 9.17 6.98
C THR A 3 11.34 9.29 6.91
N ARG A 4 10.77 9.33 5.69
CA ARG A 4 9.31 9.32 5.53
C ARG A 4 8.80 7.96 6.02
N LYS A 5 7.65 7.97 6.70
CA LYS A 5 7.06 6.73 7.22
C LYS A 5 6.53 5.89 6.07
N LYS A 6 6.67 4.57 6.19
CA LYS A 6 6.07 3.61 5.26
C LYS A 6 4.64 3.28 5.69
N LEU A 7 3.67 3.63 4.85
CA LEU A 7 2.25 3.35 5.04
C LEU A 7 1.83 2.16 4.18
N PHE A 8 1.19 1.16 4.79
CA PHE A 8 0.61 0.02 4.08
C PHE A 8 -0.91 0.15 3.97
N ILE A 9 -1.41 0.25 2.75
CA ILE A 9 -2.85 0.37 2.49
C ILE A 9 -3.39 -0.97 1.97
N THR A 10 -4.20 -1.63 2.80
CA THR A 10 -5.11 -2.68 2.33
C THR A 10 -6.36 -2.06 1.70
N GLY A 11 -6.94 -2.73 0.70
CA GLY A 11 -8.06 -2.14 -0.05
C GLY A 11 -7.66 -0.91 -0.88
N ALA A 12 -6.42 -0.86 -1.37
CA ALA A 12 -5.87 0.30 -2.08
C ALA A 12 -6.62 0.68 -3.37
N ALA A 13 -7.34 -0.27 -3.98
CA ALA A 13 -8.21 -0.01 -5.14
C ALA A 13 -9.61 0.53 -4.77
N GLY A 14 -10.01 0.46 -3.50
CA GLY A 14 -11.32 0.95 -3.06
C GLY A 14 -11.41 2.47 -3.05
N LEU A 15 -12.62 2.99 -2.87
CA LEU A 15 -12.89 4.43 -2.82
C LEU A 15 -11.99 5.17 -1.82
N VAL A 16 -11.90 4.69 -0.59
CA VAL A 16 -11.07 5.31 0.46
C VAL A 16 -9.58 5.12 0.16
N GLY A 17 -9.13 3.91 -0.16
CA GLY A 17 -7.72 3.62 -0.47
C GLY A 17 -7.17 4.44 -1.63
N SER A 18 -7.99 4.65 -2.67
CA SER A 18 -7.65 5.48 -3.82
C SER A 18 -7.49 6.96 -3.47
N ALA A 19 -8.35 7.49 -2.60
CA ALA A 19 -8.21 8.86 -2.10
C ALA A 19 -6.95 8.99 -1.23
N LEU A 20 -6.73 8.06 -0.31
CA LEU A 20 -5.57 8.08 0.59
C LEU A 20 -4.25 8.04 -0.19
N ARG A 21 -4.07 7.10 -1.13
CA ARG A 21 -2.83 7.01 -1.90
C ARG A 21 -2.55 8.27 -2.73
N ARG A 22 -3.61 8.95 -3.20
CA ARG A 22 -3.50 10.21 -3.94
C ARG A 22 -3.10 11.38 -3.03
N TYR A 23 -3.79 11.58 -1.91
CA TYR A 23 -3.64 12.77 -1.07
C TYR A 23 -2.50 12.67 -0.06
N LEU A 24 -2.00 11.46 0.24
CA LEU A 24 -0.91 11.25 1.19
C LEU A 24 0.45 11.02 0.53
N ARG A 25 0.53 11.05 -0.80
CA ARG A 25 1.74 10.74 -1.58
C ARG A 25 2.96 11.60 -1.25
N ASP A 26 2.75 12.80 -0.74
CA ASP A 26 3.83 13.73 -0.38
C ASP A 26 4.24 13.62 1.10
N ARG A 27 3.60 12.73 1.87
CA ARG A 27 3.86 12.54 3.30
C ARG A 27 4.42 11.16 3.65
N TYR A 28 4.09 10.14 2.88
CA TYR A 28 4.45 8.75 3.16
C TYR A 28 5.14 8.11 1.96
N ASP A 29 5.93 7.07 2.21
CA ASP A 29 6.30 6.06 1.23
C ASP A 29 5.24 4.96 1.31
N MET A 30 4.76 4.45 0.17
CA MET A 30 3.54 3.63 0.16
C MET A 30 3.79 2.20 -0.30
N ARG A 31 3.24 1.26 0.47
CA ARG A 31 2.98 -0.11 0.04
C ARG A 31 1.47 -0.25 -0.17
N LEU A 32 1.04 -0.76 -1.31
CA LEU A 32 -0.37 -0.86 -1.69
C LEU A 32 -0.71 -2.32 -1.94
N MET A 33 -1.72 -2.83 -1.23
CA MET A 33 -2.23 -4.17 -1.46
C MET A 33 -3.41 -4.16 -2.44
N PHE A 34 -3.32 -5.00 -3.46
CA PHE A 34 -4.41 -5.32 -4.37
C PHE A 34 -4.75 -6.80 -4.26
N HIS A 35 -6.02 -7.14 -4.46
CA HIS A 35 -6.43 -8.54 -4.41
C HIS A 35 -6.17 -9.27 -5.73
N ARG A 36 -6.54 -8.66 -6.85
CA ARG A 36 -6.46 -9.28 -8.19
C ARG A 36 -6.07 -8.27 -9.28
N THR A 37 -6.72 -7.11 -9.28
CA THR A 37 -6.54 -6.08 -10.30
C THR A 37 -5.68 -4.94 -9.75
N ILE A 38 -4.61 -4.62 -10.47
CA ILE A 38 -3.73 -3.49 -10.21
C ILE A 38 -4.17 -2.35 -11.15
N PRO A 39 -4.52 -1.16 -10.63
CA PRO A 39 -4.82 0.00 -11.46
C PRO A 39 -3.61 0.47 -12.29
N ASP A 40 -3.85 1.01 -13.47
CA ASP A 40 -2.78 1.54 -14.33
C ASP A 40 -2.29 2.95 -13.90
N ASP A 41 -3.00 3.59 -12.96
CA ASP A 41 -2.77 4.98 -12.52
C ASP A 41 -1.90 5.11 -11.26
N LEU A 42 -1.11 4.07 -10.93
CA LEU A 42 -0.26 4.06 -9.74
C LEU A 42 1.03 4.85 -9.94
N ALA A 43 1.52 5.45 -8.85
CA ALA A 43 2.78 6.16 -8.88
C ALA A 43 3.96 5.14 -8.93
N PRO A 44 5.02 5.39 -9.71
CA PRO A 44 6.11 4.42 -9.89
C PRO A 44 6.88 4.05 -8.63
N ASP A 45 6.82 4.92 -7.61
CA ASP A 45 7.44 4.76 -6.31
C ASP A 45 6.58 3.94 -5.32
N ASN A 46 5.38 3.51 -5.72
CA ASN A 46 4.54 2.65 -4.91
C ASN A 46 5.05 1.21 -4.94
N GLU A 47 5.24 0.61 -3.76
CA GLU A 47 5.48 -0.81 -3.65
C GLU A 47 4.16 -1.57 -3.73
N ILE A 48 4.08 -2.56 -4.61
CA ILE A 48 2.84 -3.28 -4.89
C ILE A 48 2.87 -4.67 -4.28
N VAL A 49 1.84 -5.00 -3.51
CA VAL A 49 1.60 -6.34 -2.99
C VAL A 49 0.31 -6.89 -3.59
N VAL A 50 0.35 -8.09 -4.15
CA VAL A 50 -0.86 -8.80 -4.59
C VAL A 50 -1.11 -9.96 -3.63
N SER A 51 -2.20 -9.89 -2.87
CA SER A 51 -2.53 -10.92 -1.87
C SER A 51 -4.03 -10.92 -1.52
N ASP A 52 -4.44 -11.89 -0.70
CA ASP A 52 -5.74 -11.93 -0.02
C ASP A 52 -5.53 -11.72 1.48
N LEU A 53 -6.45 -11.05 2.16
CA LEU A 53 -6.36 -10.83 3.61
C LEU A 53 -6.39 -12.15 4.41
N SER A 54 -6.96 -13.22 3.85
CA SER A 54 -6.96 -14.56 4.43
C SER A 54 -5.62 -15.29 4.31
N ASN A 55 -4.68 -14.79 3.48
CA ASN A 55 -3.32 -15.34 3.41
C ASN A 55 -2.48 -14.78 4.57
N PHE A 56 -2.52 -15.47 5.71
CA PHE A 56 -1.82 -15.02 6.92
C PHE A 56 -0.32 -14.78 6.71
N GLU A 57 0.40 -15.74 6.12
CA GLU A 57 1.84 -15.62 5.87
C GLU A 57 2.14 -14.44 4.94
N GLY A 58 1.38 -14.30 3.86
CA GLY A 58 1.50 -13.16 2.96
C GLY A 58 1.23 -11.82 3.64
N MET A 59 0.31 -11.76 4.61
CA MET A 59 0.04 -10.55 5.39
C MET A 59 1.15 -10.24 6.39
N VAL A 60 1.78 -11.25 6.99
CA VAL A 60 2.96 -11.07 7.86
C VAL A 60 4.12 -10.48 7.06
N GLU A 61 4.40 -11.02 5.87
CA GLU A 61 5.43 -10.49 4.97
C GLU A 61 5.10 -9.08 4.48
N ALA A 62 3.85 -8.84 4.08
CA ALA A 62 3.42 -7.52 3.61
C ALA A 62 3.45 -6.44 4.70
N GLY A 63 3.31 -6.82 5.97
CA GLY A 63 3.44 -5.91 7.12
C GLY A 63 4.89 -5.64 7.54
N ALA A 64 5.87 -6.44 7.09
CA ALA A 64 7.25 -6.28 7.52
C ALA A 64 7.85 -4.94 7.04
N GLY A 65 8.44 -4.19 7.98
CA GLY A 65 9.08 -2.89 7.70
C GLY A 65 8.11 -1.75 7.39
N VAL A 66 6.82 -1.91 7.70
CA VAL A 66 5.79 -0.87 7.63
C VAL A 66 5.72 -0.13 8.97
N ASP A 67 5.54 1.19 8.94
CA ASP A 67 5.39 2.02 10.14
C ASP A 67 3.92 2.24 10.54
N VAL A 68 3.01 2.22 9.56
CA VAL A 68 1.56 2.47 9.70
C VAL A 68 0.75 1.54 8.80
#